data_AF-A0A348PPU4-F1
#
_entry.id   AF-A0A348PPU4-F1
#
_cell.length_a   1.000
_cell.length_b   1.000
_cell.length_c   1.000
_cell.angle_alpha   90.00
_cell.angle_beta   90.00
_cell.angle_gamma   90.00
#
_symmetry.space_group_name_H-M   'P 1'
#
loop_
_entity.id
_entity.type
_entity.pdbx_description
1 polymer ?
#
loop_
_entity_poly.entity_id
_entity_poly.type
_entity_poly.pdbx_seq_one_letter_code
_entity_poly.pdbx_strand_id
1 'polypeptide(L)'
;MTLNFIFGTMNKLIYATVIMLALAACGNDSSKSLDEQERPADWKANFELVVTLDSTDDDLIDLHVVSSKQSQSLAELIDQVYDLSFSGDADVFGSTLFGEIDLENKLEPKSLLESLEFYDTVYVEDLITGETKDTVVDLSFNKSAITAFTILFSISEDQSIVLSPTVLSIGKQKFNEQTGEYRGYSDKFFVAVNDGPESSNENLDKMIVLSDSLGQFHVSSFRIYYEDTKQGLGETISKLYGDHDLFDMKFSLEFDYSQSKLTFKNVVISPIENPNII
;
A
#
# COMPACT_ATOMS: atom_id res chain seq x y z
N MET A 1 -45.86 54.64 -7.43
CA MET A 1 -45.97 53.42 -8.26
C MET A 1 -44.66 52.62 -8.27
N THR A 2 -43.92 52.60 -7.16
CA THR A 2 -42.57 51.98 -7.05
C THR A 2 -42.44 51.01 -5.87
N LEU A 3 -43.36 51.03 -4.89
CA LEU A 3 -43.32 50.06 -3.76
C LEU A 3 -43.84 48.66 -4.13
N ASN A 4 -44.81 48.55 -5.04
CA ASN A 4 -45.37 47.24 -5.41
C ASN A 4 -44.40 46.37 -6.22
N PHE A 5 -43.36 46.94 -6.82
CA PHE A 5 -42.38 46.19 -7.61
C PHE A 5 -41.31 45.54 -6.73
N ILE A 6 -40.93 46.16 -5.61
CA ILE A 6 -39.89 45.67 -4.70
C ILE A 6 -40.40 44.52 -3.83
N PHE A 7 -41.65 44.58 -3.37
CA PHE A 7 -42.26 43.49 -2.59
C PHE A 7 -42.53 42.23 -3.43
N GLY A 8 -42.87 42.40 -4.71
CA GLY A 8 -43.11 41.28 -5.62
C GLY A 8 -41.86 40.49 -5.99
N THR A 9 -40.70 41.15 -6.10
CA THR A 9 -39.41 40.50 -6.39
C THR A 9 -38.79 39.86 -5.16
N MET A 10 -38.89 40.46 -3.96
CA MET A 10 -38.43 39.85 -2.71
C MET A 10 -39.19 38.57 -2.36
N ASN A 11 -40.52 38.56 -2.51
CA ASN A 11 -41.30 37.33 -2.26
C ASN A 11 -40.94 36.22 -3.25
N LYS A 12 -40.75 36.54 -4.54
CA LYS A 12 -40.33 35.54 -5.54
C LYS A 12 -38.93 34.97 -5.28
N LEU A 13 -37.99 35.78 -4.78
CA LEU A 13 -36.67 35.30 -4.39
C LEU A 13 -36.75 34.36 -3.18
N ILE A 14 -37.54 34.70 -2.16
CA ILE A 14 -37.71 33.86 -0.97
C ILE A 14 -38.36 32.52 -1.34
N TYR A 15 -39.39 32.51 -2.18
CA TYR A 15 -39.99 31.26 -2.66
C TYR A 15 -39.01 30.43 -3.51
N ALA A 16 -38.16 31.05 -4.32
CA ALA A 16 -37.13 30.34 -5.07
C ALA A 16 -36.07 29.71 -4.15
N THR A 17 -35.65 30.42 -3.09
CA THR A 17 -34.70 29.89 -2.10
C THR A 17 -35.32 28.76 -1.27
N VAL A 18 -36.59 28.87 -0.86
CA VAL A 18 -37.30 27.83 -0.11
C VAL A 18 -37.55 26.59 -0.97
N ILE A 19 -37.85 26.75 -2.26
CA ILE A 19 -38.01 25.62 -3.20
C ILE A 19 -36.66 24.97 -3.51
N MET A 20 -35.55 25.73 -3.64
CA MET A 20 -34.21 25.14 -3.74
C MET A 20 -33.80 24.39 -2.47
N LEU A 21 -34.12 24.92 -1.27
CA LEU A 21 -33.87 24.24 0.00
C LEU A 21 -34.74 22.98 0.16
N ALA A 22 -35.98 22.99 -0.35
CA ALA A 22 -36.86 21.82 -0.31
C ALA A 22 -36.49 20.75 -1.35
N LEU A 23 -35.96 21.15 -2.52
CA LEU A 23 -35.45 20.22 -3.54
C LEU A 23 -34.07 19.67 -3.18
N ALA A 24 -33.24 20.42 -2.44
CA ALA A 24 -32.01 19.90 -1.83
C ALA A 24 -32.30 18.97 -0.63
N ALA A 25 -33.44 19.16 0.05
CA ALA A 25 -33.89 18.29 1.16
C ALA A 25 -34.75 17.10 0.70
N CYS A 26 -35.01 16.96 -0.61
CA CYS A 26 -35.62 15.77 -1.22
C CYS A 26 -34.61 15.00 -2.10
N GLY A 27 -33.32 15.07 -1.74
CA GLY A 27 -32.35 14.04 -2.11
C GLY A 27 -32.68 12.78 -1.33
N ASN A 28 -33.19 11.78 -2.05
CA ASN A 28 -33.48 10.46 -1.52
C ASN A 28 -32.17 9.76 -1.16
N ASP A 29 -31.66 9.97 0.05
CA ASP A 29 -30.65 9.10 0.65
C ASP A 29 -31.19 8.53 1.95
N SER A 30 -31.56 7.25 1.85
CA SER A 30 -31.66 6.33 2.98
C SER A 30 -30.57 6.65 3.99
N SER A 31 -30.95 6.74 5.26
CA SER A 31 -30.05 6.93 6.39
C SER A 31 -28.91 5.91 6.34
N LYS A 32 -27.78 6.30 5.73
CA LYS A 32 -26.48 5.70 6.00
C LYS A 32 -26.25 5.84 7.50
N SER A 33 -25.88 4.76 8.18
CA SER A 33 -25.57 4.81 9.61
C SER A 33 -24.50 5.88 9.88
N LEU A 34 -24.45 6.42 11.09
CA LEU A 34 -23.36 7.35 11.49
C LEU A 34 -21.98 6.72 11.20
N ASP A 35 -21.85 5.41 11.38
CA ASP A 35 -20.64 4.65 11.05
C ASP A 35 -20.28 4.71 9.55
N GLU A 36 -21.26 4.77 8.64
CA GLU A 36 -21.00 4.90 7.21
C GLU A 36 -20.61 6.34 6.79
N GLN A 37 -20.92 7.35 7.60
CA GLN A 37 -20.54 8.74 7.35
C GLN A 37 -19.12 9.08 7.83
N GLU A 38 -18.57 8.31 8.77
CA GLU A 38 -17.21 8.49 9.31
C GLU A 38 -16.16 7.62 8.62
N ARG A 39 -16.55 6.78 7.64
CA ARG A 39 -15.61 5.94 6.90
C ARG A 39 -14.65 6.79 6.04
N PRO A 40 -13.35 6.44 6.00
CA PRO A 40 -12.39 7.08 5.10
C PRO A 40 -12.86 7.04 3.64
N ALA A 41 -12.58 8.12 2.91
CA ALA A 41 -12.83 8.17 1.47
C ALA A 41 -11.87 7.27 0.70
N ASP A 42 -12.32 6.70 -0.41
CA ASP A 42 -11.49 5.89 -1.30
C ASP A 42 -10.22 6.64 -1.72
N TRP A 43 -9.10 5.92 -1.76
CA TRP A 43 -7.82 6.48 -2.15
C TRP A 43 -7.47 6.11 -3.60
N LYS A 44 -6.86 7.05 -4.33
CA LYS A 44 -6.43 6.83 -5.71
C LYS A 44 -5.18 7.62 -6.04
N ALA A 45 -4.22 6.95 -6.67
CA ALA A 45 -3.06 7.59 -7.27
C ALA A 45 -2.78 7.09 -8.69
N ASN A 46 -2.16 7.96 -9.49
CA ASN A 46 -1.50 7.58 -10.74
C ASN A 46 0.01 7.60 -10.49
N PHE A 47 0.69 6.61 -11.06
CA PHE A 47 2.13 6.41 -10.96
C PHE A 47 2.77 6.53 -12.33
N GLU A 48 3.90 7.22 -12.37
CA GLU A 48 4.83 7.30 -13.50
C GLU A 48 6.20 6.89 -12.94
N LEU A 49 6.67 5.70 -13.33
CA LEU A 49 7.91 5.11 -12.84
C LEU A 49 8.88 4.92 -14.00
N VAL A 50 10.15 5.22 -13.77
CA VAL A 50 11.25 4.74 -14.62
C VAL A 50 11.87 3.54 -13.93
N VAL A 51 11.86 2.38 -14.59
CA VAL A 51 12.36 1.12 -14.04
C VAL A 51 13.49 0.54 -14.87
N THR A 52 14.39 -0.18 -14.23
CA THR A 52 15.47 -0.95 -14.87
C THR A 52 15.34 -2.42 -14.47
N LEU A 53 15.72 -3.32 -15.37
CA LEU A 53 15.79 -4.75 -15.10
C LEU A 53 17.17 -5.05 -14.53
N ASP A 54 17.21 -5.64 -13.34
CA ASP A 54 18.46 -6.09 -12.71
C ASP A 54 18.43 -7.62 -12.56
N SER A 55 19.50 -8.28 -13.00
CA SER A 55 19.65 -9.72 -12.83
C SER A 55 20.31 -9.95 -11.48
N THR A 56 19.58 -10.58 -10.57
CA THR A 56 20.14 -11.05 -9.31
C THR A 56 20.99 -12.31 -9.52
N ASP A 57 21.82 -12.67 -8.54
CA ASP A 57 22.76 -13.81 -8.61
C ASP A 57 22.08 -15.18 -8.86
N ASP A 58 20.76 -15.29 -8.70
CA ASP A 58 19.96 -16.51 -8.85
C ASP A 58 19.21 -16.61 -10.19
N ASP A 59 19.67 -15.89 -11.24
CA ASP A 59 19.03 -15.79 -12.57
C ASP A 59 17.60 -15.19 -12.56
N LEU A 60 17.15 -14.63 -11.44
CA LEU A 60 15.87 -13.92 -11.33
C LEU A 60 16.02 -12.45 -11.72
N ILE A 61 15.07 -11.96 -12.53
CA ILE A 61 15.03 -10.59 -13.01
C ILE A 61 14.07 -9.76 -12.14
N ASP A 62 14.65 -8.89 -11.32
CA ASP A 62 13.92 -7.92 -10.50
C ASP A 62 13.79 -6.58 -11.24
N LEU A 63 12.77 -5.79 -10.89
CA LEU A 63 12.66 -4.41 -11.37
C LEU A 63 13.06 -3.43 -10.28
N HIS A 64 14.06 -2.60 -10.58
CA HIS A 64 14.45 -1.50 -9.71
C HIS A 64 13.86 -0.18 -10.23
N VAL A 65 13.25 0.60 -9.33
CA VAL A 65 12.71 1.91 -9.67
C VAL A 65 13.83 2.95 -9.56
N VAL A 66 14.12 3.63 -10.66
CA VAL A 66 15.13 4.68 -10.77
C VAL A 66 14.52 6.05 -10.45
N SER A 67 13.29 6.28 -10.88
CA SER A 67 12.53 7.50 -10.57
C SER A 67 11.07 7.14 -10.39
N SER A 68 10.43 7.78 -9.41
CA SER A 68 9.04 7.54 -9.03
C SER A 68 8.31 8.86 -8.89
N LYS A 69 7.22 9.01 -9.63
CA LYS A 69 6.30 10.13 -9.48
C LYS A 69 4.88 9.62 -9.27
N GLN A 70 4.22 10.21 -8.29
CA GLN A 70 2.87 9.83 -7.88
C GLN A 70 1.98 11.05 -7.73
N SER A 71 0.69 10.91 -8.08
CA SER A 71 -0.27 12.02 -8.00
C SER A 71 -0.83 12.27 -6.60
N GLN A 72 -0.72 11.29 -5.70
CA GLN A 72 -1.16 11.37 -4.30
C GLN A 72 -0.15 10.68 -3.39
N SER A 73 -0.15 11.05 -2.11
CA SER A 73 0.74 10.47 -1.12
C SER A 73 0.38 9.01 -0.83
N LEU A 74 1.37 8.13 -0.86
CA LEU A 74 1.23 6.75 -0.38
C LEU A 74 1.03 6.67 1.14
N ALA A 75 1.40 7.70 1.90
CA ALA A 75 1.16 7.73 3.35
C ALA A 75 -0.34 7.65 3.68
N GLU A 76 -1.19 8.29 2.88
CA GLU A 76 -2.64 8.23 3.09
C GLU A 76 -3.21 6.82 2.87
N LEU A 77 -2.72 6.10 1.86
CA LEU A 77 -3.07 4.70 1.65
C LEU A 77 -2.61 3.82 2.82
N ILE A 78 -1.34 3.96 3.22
CA ILE A 78 -0.75 3.22 4.34
C ILE A 78 -1.54 3.46 5.62
N ASP A 79 -1.95 4.70 5.84
CA ASP A 79 -2.74 5.09 7.00
C ASP A 79 -4.12 4.43 6.99
N GLN A 80 -4.79 4.39 5.84
CA GLN A 80 -6.05 3.70 5.67
C GLN A 80 -5.92 2.19 5.89
N VAL A 81 -4.89 1.55 5.34
CA VAL A 81 -4.65 0.11 5.50
C VAL A 81 -4.33 -0.24 6.96
N TYR A 82 -3.54 0.61 7.64
CA TYR A 82 -3.29 0.44 9.07
C TYR A 82 -4.61 0.52 9.85
N ASP A 83 -5.42 1.55 9.65
CA ASP A 83 -6.68 1.70 10.38
C ASP A 83 -7.66 0.54 10.08
N LEU A 84 -7.70 0.08 8.82
CA LEU A 84 -8.49 -1.09 8.41
C LEU A 84 -8.07 -2.35 9.18
N SER A 85 -6.78 -2.56 9.43
CA SER A 85 -6.28 -3.74 10.16
C SER A 85 -6.78 -3.84 11.61
N PHE A 86 -7.21 -2.73 12.22
CA PHE A 86 -7.78 -2.71 13.58
C PHE A 86 -9.31 -2.59 13.60
N SER A 87 -9.95 -2.42 12.44
CA SER A 87 -11.41 -2.28 12.35
C SER A 87 -12.16 -3.61 12.53
N GLY A 88 -11.53 -4.73 12.16
CA GLY A 88 -12.18 -6.04 12.03
C GLY A 88 -12.91 -6.25 10.69
N ASP A 89 -12.88 -5.27 9.78
CA ASP A 89 -13.52 -5.34 8.46
C ASP A 89 -12.64 -6.04 7.39
N ALA A 90 -11.41 -6.39 7.72
CA ALA A 90 -10.49 -7.12 6.84
C ALA A 90 -9.77 -8.25 7.58
N ASP A 91 -9.40 -9.28 6.83
CA ASP A 91 -8.61 -10.40 7.33
C ASP A 91 -7.15 -9.98 7.49
N VAL A 92 -6.63 -10.10 8.72
CA VAL A 92 -5.24 -9.74 9.06
C VAL A 92 -4.48 -11.00 9.48
N PHE A 93 -3.23 -11.09 9.06
CA PHE A 93 -2.35 -12.23 9.32
C PHE A 93 -1.03 -11.77 9.93
N GLY A 94 -0.47 -12.61 10.80
CA GLY A 94 0.88 -12.41 11.34
C GLY A 94 1.97 -12.72 10.32
N SER A 95 3.23 -12.48 10.71
CA SER A 95 4.40 -12.90 9.94
C SER A 95 5.03 -14.17 10.51
N THR A 96 5.55 -15.02 9.63
CA THR A 96 6.39 -16.17 10.00
C THR A 96 7.77 -15.68 10.47
N LEU A 97 8.58 -16.60 11.02
CA LEU A 97 9.97 -16.31 11.39
C LEU A 97 10.84 -15.82 10.23
N PHE A 98 10.42 -16.10 8.98
CA PHE A 98 11.12 -15.69 7.77
C PHE A 98 10.55 -14.40 7.16
N GLY A 99 9.53 -13.81 7.80
CA GLY A 99 8.89 -12.58 7.30
C GLY A 99 7.87 -12.81 6.19
N GLU A 100 7.41 -14.05 6.01
CA GLU A 100 6.34 -14.41 5.06
C GLU A 100 4.97 -14.31 5.74
N ILE A 101 3.90 -14.27 4.94
CA ILE A 101 2.54 -14.31 5.48
C ILE A 101 2.27 -15.66 6.16
N ASP A 102 1.80 -15.61 7.42
CA ASP A 102 1.36 -16.80 8.15
C ASP A 102 -0.15 -16.97 8.01
N LEU A 103 -0.58 -17.69 6.98
CA LEU A 103 -2.00 -17.93 6.68
C LEU A 103 -2.72 -18.74 7.76
N GLU A 104 -1.98 -19.48 8.59
CA GLU A 104 -2.55 -20.23 9.72
C GLU A 104 -2.82 -19.33 10.93
N ASN A 105 -2.17 -18.16 10.98
CA ASN A 105 -2.24 -17.20 12.09
C ASN A 105 -3.04 -15.94 11.72
N LYS A 106 -4.35 -16.12 11.56
CA LYS A 106 -5.29 -15.00 11.44
C LYS A 106 -5.43 -14.26 12.77
N LEU A 107 -5.23 -12.95 12.75
CA LEU A 107 -5.21 -12.08 13.92
C LEU A 107 -6.48 -11.22 13.99
N GLU A 108 -7.20 -11.35 15.11
CA GLU A 108 -8.23 -10.37 15.48
C GLU A 108 -7.58 -9.05 15.94
N PRO A 109 -8.26 -7.89 15.86
CA PRO A 109 -7.66 -6.59 16.19
C PRO A 109 -6.95 -6.51 17.55
N LYS A 110 -7.49 -7.18 18.58
CA LYS A 110 -6.86 -7.27 19.91
C LYS A 110 -5.57 -8.09 19.89
N SER A 111 -5.58 -9.22 19.19
CA SER A 111 -4.41 -10.09 19.05
C SER A 111 -3.34 -9.45 18.16
N LEU A 112 -3.73 -8.68 17.15
CA LEU A 112 -2.82 -7.84 16.37
C LEU A 112 -2.13 -6.82 17.29
N LEU A 113 -2.90 -6.05 18.06
CA LEU A 113 -2.34 -5.10 19.02
C LEU A 113 -1.35 -5.78 19.98
N GLU A 114 -1.75 -6.90 20.60
CA GLU A 114 -0.88 -7.68 21.49
C GLU A 114 0.40 -8.17 20.79
N SER A 115 0.32 -8.58 19.52
CA SER A 115 1.47 -9.04 18.74
C SER A 115 2.45 -7.91 18.40
N LEU A 116 1.94 -6.68 18.19
CA LEU A 116 2.75 -5.49 17.92
C LEU A 116 3.32 -4.86 19.19
N GLU A 117 2.66 -5.10 20.32
CA GLU A 117 3.14 -4.78 21.67
C GLU A 117 4.13 -5.82 22.20
N PHE A 118 4.23 -7.01 21.58
CA PHE A 118 5.07 -8.09 22.11
C PHE A 118 6.55 -7.73 22.06
N TYR A 119 7.13 -7.62 23.24
CA TYR A 119 8.49 -7.19 23.54
C TYR A 119 9.54 -8.20 23.06
N ASP A 120 10.50 -7.72 22.28
CA ASP A 120 11.78 -8.40 22.08
C ASP A 120 12.69 -8.02 23.25
N THR A 121 12.50 -8.64 24.43
CA THR A 121 13.53 -8.62 25.49
C THR A 121 14.71 -9.45 25.02
N VAL A 122 15.55 -8.85 24.18
CA VAL A 122 16.85 -9.42 23.86
C VAL A 122 17.77 -9.12 25.04
N TYR A 123 18.15 -10.16 25.77
CA TYR A 123 19.31 -10.11 26.65
C TYR A 123 20.53 -9.82 25.79
N VAL A 124 21.01 -8.57 25.80
CA VAL A 124 22.26 -8.21 25.15
C VAL A 124 23.37 -8.45 26.16
N GLU A 125 24.25 -9.41 25.85
CA GLU A 125 25.48 -9.61 26.60
C GLU A 125 26.42 -8.43 26.31
N ASP A 126 26.78 -7.67 27.35
CA ASP A 126 27.80 -6.64 27.24
C ASP A 126 29.16 -7.31 27.00
N LEU A 127 29.67 -7.25 25.76
CA LEU A 127 30.91 -7.91 25.35
C LEU A 127 32.17 -7.38 26.10
N ILE A 128 32.06 -6.30 26.87
CA ILE A 128 33.16 -5.74 27.68
C ILE A 128 33.07 -6.23 29.12
N THR A 129 31.86 -6.32 29.70
CA THR A 129 31.69 -6.68 31.12
C THR A 129 31.20 -8.11 31.35
N GLY A 130 30.70 -8.80 30.32
CA GLY A 130 30.11 -10.13 30.40
C GLY A 130 28.78 -10.18 31.17
N GLU A 131 28.17 -9.03 31.45
CA GLU A 131 26.89 -8.96 32.14
C GLU A 131 25.76 -8.93 31.10
N THR A 132 24.76 -9.79 31.30
CA THR A 132 23.48 -9.69 30.61
C THR A 132 22.73 -8.50 31.17
N LYS A 133 22.58 -7.46 30.35
CA LYS A 133 21.82 -6.27 30.73
C LYS A 133 20.41 -6.38 30.17
N ASP A 134 19.43 -6.13 31.03
CA ASP A 134 18.06 -5.85 30.62
C ASP A 134 18.05 -4.50 29.91
N THR A 135 18.08 -4.52 28.58
CA THR A 135 17.85 -3.32 27.80
C THR A 135 16.36 -3.22 27.53
N VAL A 136 15.68 -2.25 28.16
CA VAL A 136 14.32 -1.88 27.77
C VAL A 136 14.42 -1.04 26.51
N VAL A 137 14.22 -1.66 25.35
CA VAL A 137 13.93 -0.94 24.11
C VAL A 137 12.44 -1.09 23.84
N ASP A 138 11.66 -0.13 24.34
CA ASP A 138 10.25 0.03 23.99
C ASP A 138 10.16 0.71 22.62
N LEU A 139 9.57 0.04 21.63
CA LEU A 139 8.87 0.66 20.50
C LEU A 139 7.79 -0.31 20.03
N SER A 140 6.68 -0.39 20.76
CA SER A 140 5.39 -0.90 20.25
C SER A 140 5.21 -0.42 18.81
N PHE A 141 5.18 -1.36 17.85
CA PHE A 141 5.06 -0.99 16.45
C PHE A 141 3.72 -0.30 16.25
N ASN A 142 3.75 0.95 15.83
CA ASN A 142 2.57 1.77 15.63
C ASN A 142 2.64 2.48 14.28
N LYS A 143 1.53 3.14 13.90
CA LYS A 143 1.37 3.86 12.64
C LYS A 143 2.56 4.77 12.27
N SER A 144 3.16 5.45 13.26
CA SER A 144 4.30 6.35 13.02
C SER A 144 5.64 5.64 12.79
N ALA A 145 5.74 4.35 13.14
CA ALA A 145 6.93 3.54 12.94
C ALA A 145 6.97 2.85 11.56
N ILE A 146 5.89 2.98 10.77
CA ILE A 146 5.81 2.40 9.43
C ILE A 146 6.82 3.10 8.54
N THR A 147 7.68 2.32 7.91
CA THR A 147 8.70 2.80 6.97
C THR A 147 8.85 1.90 5.75
N ALA A 148 8.12 0.78 5.73
CA ALA A 148 8.01 -0.13 4.61
C ALA A 148 6.55 -0.57 4.43
N PHE A 149 6.12 -0.63 3.18
CA PHE A 149 4.80 -1.12 2.77
C PHE A 149 4.97 -1.96 1.52
N THR A 150 4.28 -3.08 1.44
CA THR A 150 4.44 -4.00 0.30
C THR A 150 3.07 -4.37 -0.25
N ILE A 151 2.92 -4.39 -1.57
CA ILE A 151 1.71 -4.89 -2.24
C ILE A 151 2.09 -6.18 -2.93
N LEU A 152 1.54 -7.30 -2.47
CA LEU A 152 1.65 -8.58 -3.13
C LEU A 152 0.57 -8.66 -4.20
N PHE A 153 0.95 -9.10 -5.39
CA PHE A 153 0.05 -9.26 -6.51
C PHE A 153 0.43 -10.48 -7.35
N SER A 154 -0.57 -11.11 -7.95
CA SER A 154 -0.35 -12.12 -8.98
C SER A 154 -0.28 -11.50 -10.37
N ILE A 155 0.46 -12.19 -11.24
CA ILE A 155 0.63 -11.83 -12.65
C ILE A 155 -0.04 -12.90 -13.51
N SER A 156 -0.79 -12.47 -14.51
CA SER A 156 -1.43 -13.36 -15.47
C SER A 156 -0.42 -14.23 -16.24
N GLU A 157 -0.73 -15.52 -16.38
CA GLU A 157 0.13 -16.51 -17.08
C GLU A 157 0.21 -16.29 -18.60
N ASP A 158 -0.72 -15.55 -19.19
CA ASP A 158 -0.91 -15.42 -20.64
C ASP A 158 -0.02 -14.36 -21.31
N GLN A 159 1.06 -13.94 -20.63
CA GLN A 159 1.97 -12.87 -21.05
C GLN A 159 1.33 -11.48 -21.13
N SER A 160 0.06 -11.32 -20.73
CA SER A 160 -0.47 -9.98 -20.48
C SER A 160 0.08 -9.45 -19.14
N ILE A 161 0.24 -8.13 -19.03
CA ILE A 161 0.63 -7.49 -17.77
C ILE A 161 -0.66 -7.10 -17.05
N VAL A 162 -1.33 -8.11 -16.46
CA VAL A 162 -2.46 -7.90 -15.54
C VAL A 162 -1.95 -8.19 -14.13
N LEU A 163 -2.02 -7.17 -13.28
CA LEU A 163 -1.55 -7.25 -11.89
C LEU A 163 -2.77 -7.31 -10.96
N SER A 164 -2.88 -8.38 -10.18
CA SER A 164 -4.01 -8.64 -9.29
C SER A 164 -3.54 -8.62 -7.84
N PRO A 165 -3.75 -7.53 -7.07
CA PRO A 165 -3.33 -7.48 -5.67
C PRO A 165 -4.07 -8.51 -4.82
N THR A 166 -3.39 -9.08 -3.83
CA THR A 166 -3.98 -10.07 -2.91
C THR A 166 -3.74 -9.71 -1.45
N VAL A 167 -2.57 -9.13 -1.15
CA VAL A 167 -2.15 -8.85 0.23
C VAL A 167 -1.37 -7.55 0.30
N LEU A 168 -1.56 -6.82 1.39
CA LEU A 168 -0.78 -5.64 1.75
C LEU A 168 0.03 -5.93 3.00
N SER A 169 1.33 -5.68 2.98
CA SER A 169 2.18 -5.79 4.16
C SER A 169 2.48 -4.42 4.75
N ILE A 170 2.45 -4.34 6.08
CA ILE A 170 2.89 -3.17 6.85
C ILE A 170 4.13 -3.55 7.64
N GLY A 171 5.19 -2.73 7.52
CA GLY A 171 6.47 -3.06 8.13
C GLY A 171 7.39 -1.87 8.38
N LYS A 172 8.64 -2.20 8.70
CA LYS A 172 9.70 -1.20 8.89
C LYS A 172 10.98 -1.56 8.17
N GLN A 173 11.68 -0.53 7.69
CA GLN A 173 13.05 -0.65 7.23
C GLN A 173 13.96 -1.06 8.40
N LYS A 174 14.96 -1.88 8.08
CA LYS A 174 15.97 -2.38 9.01
C LYS A 174 17.32 -1.87 8.57
N PHE A 175 18.00 -1.23 9.50
CA PHE A 175 19.35 -0.71 9.32
C PHE A 175 20.27 -1.36 10.34
N ASN A 176 21.54 -1.50 10.00
CA ASN A 176 22.57 -1.86 10.97
C ASN A 176 22.75 -0.69 11.96
N GLU A 177 22.60 -0.94 13.25
CA GLU A 177 22.65 0.11 14.28
C GLU A 177 24.02 0.78 14.40
N GLN A 178 25.09 0.05 14.09
CA GLN A 178 26.47 0.54 14.21
C GLN A 178 26.92 1.30 12.96
N THR A 179 26.54 0.82 11.77
CA THR A 179 27.00 1.38 10.49
C THR A 179 25.98 2.28 9.80
N GLY A 180 24.71 2.21 10.19
CA GLY A 180 23.59 2.88 9.51
C GLY A 180 23.25 2.28 8.15
N GLU A 181 23.90 1.18 7.76
CA GLU A 181 23.72 0.55 6.46
C GLU A 181 22.35 -0.13 6.37
N TYR A 182 21.65 0.07 5.25
CA TYR A 182 20.38 -0.60 4.98
C TYR A 182 20.54 -2.12 4.89
N ARG A 183 19.68 -2.86 5.58
CA ARG A 183 19.71 -4.33 5.65
C ARG A 183 18.47 -4.99 5.05
N GLY A 184 17.45 -4.22 4.71
CA GLY A 184 16.18 -4.72 4.20
C GLY A 184 14.99 -4.14 4.96
N TYR A 185 13.88 -4.86 4.96
CA TYR A 185 12.68 -4.50 5.70
C TYR A 185 12.16 -5.72 6.46
N SER A 186 11.37 -5.45 7.51
CA SER A 186 10.70 -6.46 8.33
C SER A 186 9.21 -6.16 8.28
N ASP A 187 8.50 -7.04 7.60
CA ASP A 187 7.05 -7.10 7.59
C ASP A 187 6.53 -7.50 8.97
N LYS A 188 5.50 -6.79 9.46
CA LYS A 188 4.94 -6.99 10.80
C LYS A 188 3.62 -7.72 10.78
N PHE A 189 2.76 -7.35 9.85
CA PHE A 189 1.49 -8.02 9.62
C PHE A 189 1.06 -7.77 8.19
N PHE A 190 0.09 -8.57 7.77
CA PHE A 190 -0.44 -8.58 6.42
C PHE A 190 -1.95 -8.38 6.45
N VAL A 191 -2.47 -7.59 5.53
CA VAL A 191 -3.90 -7.30 5.38
C VAL A 191 -4.34 -7.88 4.03
N ALA A 192 -5.31 -8.78 4.03
CA ALA A 192 -5.87 -9.32 2.81
C ALA A 192 -6.75 -8.28 2.08
N VAL A 193 -6.62 -8.26 0.76
CA VAL A 193 -7.45 -7.46 -0.16
C VAL A 193 -7.95 -8.35 -1.29
N ASN A 194 -9.05 -7.97 -1.94
CA ASN A 194 -9.60 -8.71 -3.10
C ASN A 194 -9.73 -10.23 -2.85
N ASP A 195 -10.35 -10.62 -1.74
CA ASP A 195 -10.53 -12.02 -1.29
C ASP A 195 -9.29 -12.70 -0.69
N GLY A 196 -8.13 -12.04 -0.69
CA GLY A 196 -6.90 -12.54 -0.06
C GLY A 196 -6.09 -13.51 -0.94
N PRO A 197 -5.03 -14.12 -0.39
CA PRO A 197 -4.19 -15.03 -1.15
C PRO A 197 -4.88 -16.40 -1.34
N GLU A 198 -5.11 -16.82 -2.58
CA GLU A 198 -5.56 -18.18 -2.88
C GLU A 198 -4.40 -19.18 -2.77
N SER A 199 -4.67 -20.37 -2.24
CA SER A 199 -3.65 -21.33 -1.79
C SER A 199 -2.92 -22.11 -2.90
N SER A 200 -2.88 -21.67 -4.16
CA SER A 200 -2.15 -22.44 -5.18
C SER A 200 -1.75 -21.69 -6.46
N ASN A 201 -0.47 -21.85 -6.81
CA ASN A 201 0.12 -21.78 -8.15
C ASN A 201 0.19 -20.43 -8.89
N GLU A 202 -0.14 -19.31 -8.27
CA GLU A 202 0.02 -18.02 -8.96
C GLU A 202 1.49 -17.54 -8.90
N ASN A 203 1.98 -16.97 -10.01
CA ASN A 203 3.24 -16.24 -9.99
C ASN A 203 3.03 -14.96 -9.16
N LEU A 204 3.58 -14.97 -7.94
CA LEU A 204 3.43 -13.87 -6.99
C LEU A 204 4.68 -12.99 -6.99
N ASP A 205 4.42 -11.71 -7.24
CA ASP A 205 5.40 -10.64 -7.14
C ASP A 205 4.95 -9.65 -6.06
N LYS A 206 5.88 -8.82 -5.62
CA LYS A 206 5.65 -7.76 -4.65
C LYS A 206 6.17 -6.43 -5.15
N MET A 207 5.34 -5.39 -5.02
CA MET A 207 5.74 -4.00 -5.16
C MET A 207 6.15 -3.49 -3.78
N ILE A 208 7.41 -3.08 -3.64
CA ILE A 208 7.99 -2.62 -2.37
C ILE A 208 8.01 -1.10 -2.35
N VAL A 209 7.41 -0.52 -1.32
CA VAL A 209 7.35 0.91 -1.05
C VAL A 209 8.13 1.21 0.22
N LEU A 210 9.07 2.14 0.15
CA LEU A 210 9.92 2.52 1.29
C LEU A 210 9.83 4.03 1.55
N SER A 211 9.94 4.41 2.82
CA SER A 211 10.06 5.82 3.21
C SER A 211 11.49 6.33 3.02
N ASP A 212 11.66 7.55 2.54
CA ASP A 212 12.94 8.25 2.57
C ASP A 212 13.25 8.85 3.96
N SER A 213 14.37 9.57 4.07
CA SER A 213 14.80 10.23 5.31
C SER A 213 13.89 11.38 5.76
N LEU A 214 13.00 11.87 4.90
CA LEU A 214 11.97 12.86 5.20
C LEU A 214 10.63 12.20 5.57
N GLY A 215 10.55 10.87 5.55
CA GLY A 215 9.34 10.11 5.80
C GLY A 215 8.38 10.05 4.61
N GLN A 216 8.81 10.45 3.40
CA GLN A 216 7.99 10.32 2.21
C GLN A 216 8.12 8.92 1.60
N PHE A 217 6.99 8.31 1.26
CA PHE A 217 6.95 6.96 0.70
C PHE A 217 7.02 6.99 -0.83
N HIS A 218 7.89 6.13 -1.37
CA HIS A 218 8.13 5.96 -2.80
C HIS A 218 8.17 4.49 -3.18
N VAL A 219 7.76 4.16 -4.41
CA VAL A 219 7.93 2.81 -4.95
C VAL A 219 9.41 2.58 -5.21
N SER A 220 9.98 1.52 -4.62
CA SER A 220 11.41 1.23 -4.66
C SER A 220 11.76 0.13 -5.67
N SER A 221 11.02 -0.97 -5.66
CA SER A 221 11.27 -2.11 -6.56
C SER A 221 10.06 -3.02 -6.69
N PHE A 222 10.08 -3.86 -7.72
CA PHE A 222 9.20 -5.00 -7.86
C PHE A 222 10.05 -6.25 -7.87
N ARG A 223 9.69 -7.23 -7.05
CA ARG A 223 10.48 -8.46 -6.88
C ARG A 223 9.58 -9.67 -6.79
N ILE A 224 10.12 -10.82 -7.14
CA ILE A 224 9.45 -12.09 -6.92
C ILE A 224 9.24 -12.31 -5.41
N TYR A 225 8.07 -12.84 -5.03
CA TYR A 225 7.72 -13.08 -3.63
C TYR A 225 8.18 -14.46 -3.12
N TYR A 226 7.99 -15.52 -3.91
CA TYR A 226 8.39 -16.89 -3.57
C TYR A 226 9.41 -17.47 -4.56
N GLU A 227 10.36 -18.27 -4.07
CA GLU A 227 11.37 -18.95 -4.91
C GLU A 227 10.73 -19.93 -5.93
N ASP A 228 9.54 -20.45 -5.63
CA ASP A 228 8.82 -21.37 -6.53
C ASP A 228 8.14 -20.64 -7.73
N THR A 229 8.13 -19.30 -7.74
CA THR A 229 7.60 -18.50 -8.85
C THR A 229 8.47 -18.72 -10.09
N LYS A 230 7.86 -19.21 -11.18
CA LYS A 230 8.59 -19.56 -12.41
C LYS A 230 8.79 -18.37 -13.34
N GLN A 231 7.99 -17.31 -13.20
CA GLN A 231 8.03 -16.13 -14.06
C GLN A 231 7.47 -14.91 -13.33
N GLY A 232 8.34 -13.99 -12.93
CA GLY A 232 7.95 -12.69 -12.36
C GLY A 232 7.66 -11.62 -13.41
N LEU A 233 7.41 -10.40 -12.94
CA LEU A 233 7.13 -9.22 -13.77
C LEU A 233 8.33 -8.86 -14.64
N GLY A 234 9.55 -8.95 -14.09
CA GLY A 234 10.78 -8.57 -14.80
C GLY A 234 11.02 -9.47 -16.01
N GLU A 235 10.88 -10.77 -15.79
CA GLU A 235 10.94 -11.81 -16.83
C GLU A 235 9.84 -11.60 -17.89
N THR A 236 8.63 -11.22 -17.48
CA THR A 236 7.52 -10.96 -18.41
C THR A 236 7.79 -9.74 -19.29
N ILE A 237 8.34 -8.66 -18.73
CA ILE A 237 8.74 -7.46 -19.47
C ILE A 237 9.87 -7.79 -20.46
N SER A 238 10.89 -8.51 -19.99
CA SER A 238 12.02 -8.94 -20.81
C SER A 238 11.55 -9.75 -22.03
N LYS A 239 10.63 -10.69 -21.84
CA LYS A 239 10.04 -11.49 -22.94
C LYS A 239 9.24 -10.66 -23.95
N LEU A 240 8.50 -9.66 -23.48
CA LEU A 240 7.62 -8.84 -24.34
C LEU A 240 8.40 -7.82 -25.18
N TYR A 241 9.45 -7.24 -24.62
CA TYR A 241 10.12 -6.08 -25.21
C TYR A 241 11.58 -6.33 -25.58
N GLY A 242 12.19 -7.42 -25.10
CA GLY A 242 13.61 -7.74 -25.31
C GLY A 242 14.54 -6.95 -24.40
N ASP A 243 15.84 -6.94 -24.75
CA ASP A 243 16.90 -6.32 -23.97
C ASP A 243 16.84 -4.78 -24.10
N HIS A 244 16.26 -4.13 -23.09
CA HIS A 244 16.32 -2.68 -22.92
C HIS A 244 16.77 -2.35 -21.50
N ASP A 245 17.62 -1.32 -21.37
CA ASP A 245 18.17 -0.92 -20.08
C ASP A 245 17.10 -0.30 -19.15
N LEU A 246 16.12 0.39 -19.75
CA LEU A 246 15.13 1.18 -19.03
C LEU A 246 13.73 1.10 -19.67
N PHE A 247 12.73 1.16 -18.80
CA PHE A 247 11.32 1.16 -19.16
C PHE A 247 10.58 2.28 -18.43
N ASP A 248 9.61 2.89 -19.11
CA ASP A 248 8.58 3.73 -18.50
C ASP A 248 7.39 2.84 -18.13
N MET A 249 7.02 2.84 -16.86
CA MET A 249 5.89 2.10 -16.32
C MET A 249 4.87 3.08 -15.74
N LYS A 250 3.64 3.01 -16.25
CA LYS A 250 2.52 3.85 -15.80
C LYS A 250 1.37 2.99 -15.38
N PHE A 251 0.74 3.34 -14.27
CA PHE A 251 -0.48 2.68 -13.80
C PHE A 251 -1.26 3.59 -12.85
N SER A 252 -2.49 3.23 -12.58
CA SER A 252 -3.28 3.78 -11.48
C SER A 252 -3.50 2.71 -10.43
N LEU A 253 -3.37 3.10 -9.17
CA LEU A 253 -3.71 2.28 -8.02
C LEU A 253 -4.93 2.90 -7.33
N GLU A 254 -5.97 2.11 -7.10
CA GLU A 254 -7.23 2.52 -6.48
C GLU A 254 -7.54 1.60 -5.31
N PHE A 255 -7.79 2.18 -4.13
CA PHE A 255 -8.19 1.47 -2.93
C PHE A 255 -9.60 1.90 -2.50
N ASP A 256 -10.53 0.95 -2.56
CA ASP A 256 -11.87 1.06 -1.99
C ASP A 256 -11.81 0.53 -0.56
N TYR A 257 -11.86 1.47 0.39
CA TYR A 257 -11.73 1.18 1.82
C TYR A 257 -12.86 0.27 2.29
N SER A 258 -14.08 0.51 1.79
CA SER A 258 -15.29 -0.18 2.26
C SER A 258 -15.34 -1.65 1.87
N GLN A 259 -14.63 -2.01 0.80
CA GLN A 259 -14.59 -3.38 0.27
C GLN A 259 -13.25 -4.08 0.57
N SER A 260 -12.30 -3.42 1.23
CA SER A 260 -10.90 -3.87 1.29
C SER A 260 -10.39 -4.28 -0.09
N LYS A 261 -10.60 -3.42 -1.09
CA LYS A 261 -10.36 -3.74 -2.49
C LYS A 261 -9.29 -2.84 -3.08
N LEU A 262 -8.21 -3.43 -3.59
CA LEU A 262 -7.11 -2.71 -4.23
C LEU A 262 -7.03 -3.09 -5.71
N THR A 263 -6.98 -2.14 -6.63
CA THR A 263 -6.96 -2.45 -8.07
C THR A 263 -5.83 -1.71 -8.78
N PHE A 264 -5.03 -2.45 -9.56
CA PHE A 264 -4.19 -1.86 -10.61
C PHE A 264 -5.02 -1.62 -11.87
N LYS A 265 -4.93 -0.41 -12.43
CA LYS A 265 -5.61 -0.04 -13.69
C LYS A 265 -4.62 0.60 -14.65
N ASN A 266 -4.91 0.44 -15.94
CA ASN A 266 -4.18 1.09 -17.02
C ASN A 266 -2.66 0.85 -16.94
N VAL A 267 -2.25 -0.38 -16.61
CA VAL A 267 -0.83 -0.74 -16.56
C VAL A 267 -0.27 -0.69 -17.98
N VAL A 268 0.67 0.21 -18.21
CA VAL A 268 1.36 0.41 -19.48
C VAL A 268 2.85 0.38 -19.19
N ILE A 269 3.58 -0.45 -19.93
CA ILE A 269 5.04 -0.54 -19.86
C ILE A 269 5.58 -0.33 -21.26
N SER A 270 6.62 0.47 -21.40
CA SER A 270 7.24 0.73 -22.71
C SER A 270 8.74 0.98 -22.56
N PRO A 271 9.57 0.46 -23.47
CA PRO A 271 11.02 0.72 -23.43
C PRO A 271 11.30 2.21 -23.70
N ILE A 272 12.37 2.73 -23.09
CA ILE A 272 12.82 4.11 -23.28
C ILE A 272 14.29 4.17 -23.65
N GLU A 273 14.62 4.95 -24.69
CA GLU A 273 16.02 5.14 -25.12
C GLU A 273 16.71 6.33 -24.44
N ASN A 274 15.94 7.33 -23.98
CA ASN A 274 16.45 8.54 -23.33
C ASN A 274 15.55 8.93 -22.15
N PRO A 275 15.85 8.49 -20.92
CA PRO A 275 15.02 8.80 -19.76
C PRO A 275 15.14 10.28 -19.37
N ASN A 276 14.02 10.96 -19.16
CA ASN A 276 14.00 12.20 -18.39
C ASN A 276 13.98 11.82 -16.91
N ILE A 277 15.16 11.59 -16.34
CA ILE A 277 15.31 11.31 -14.90
C ILE A 277 15.17 12.65 -14.17
N ILE A 278 14.13 12.77 -13.34
CA ILE A 278 13.91 13.89 -12.42
C ILE A 278 14.24 13.40 -11.01
#